data_AF-A0A6N3FDR0-F1
#
_entry.id   AF-A0A6N3FDR0-F1
#
_cell.length_a   1.000
_cell.length_b   1.000
_cell.length_c   1.000
_cell.angle_alpha   90.00
_cell.angle_beta   90.00
_cell.angle_gamma   90.00
#
_symmetry.space_group_name_H-M   'P 1'
#
loop_
_entity.id
_entity.type
_entity.pdbx_description
1 polymer ?
#
loop_
_entity_poly.entity_id
_entity_poly.type
_entity_poly.pdbx_seq_one_letter_code
_entity_poly.pdbx_strand_id
1 'polypeptide(L)'
;MDWDSYYEKFYDWATSTQIKKMSSLTSFGASAEVSEVAQEYMDEKAASRLIKKAVAYGVQFTPDEIYDLSGCCDISAMNELLKSAKCTFTQEQLEDLWGSADDEVLELVARRNHVTVFADDENEAPSVEDEIDFDEPKQKEPKLGFFSKLGLAFAVGSLLDKKSQSHHGHCTGDCANCPPHYGYRYGRWYYGHDHTHGCEFGGNKGGGRL
;
A
#
# COMPACT_ATOMS: atom_id res chain seq x y z
N MET A 1 12.95 -40.49 -2.16
CA MET A 1 11.92 -40.52 -3.21
C MET A 1 12.32 -39.46 -4.21
N ASP A 2 12.41 -39.80 -5.48
CA ASP A 2 12.62 -38.84 -6.55
C ASP A 2 11.37 -37.98 -6.79
N TRP A 3 11.58 -36.81 -7.39
CA TRP A 3 10.53 -35.84 -7.70
C TRP A 3 9.45 -36.42 -8.61
N ASP A 4 9.82 -37.05 -9.72
CA ASP A 4 8.87 -37.56 -10.73
C ASP A 4 7.87 -38.53 -10.10
N SER A 5 8.35 -39.48 -9.29
CA SER A 5 7.50 -40.42 -8.55
C SER A 5 6.60 -39.75 -7.51
N TYR A 6 7.01 -38.60 -6.98
CA TYR A 6 6.22 -37.83 -6.03
C TYR A 6 5.12 -37.03 -6.73
N TYR A 7 5.49 -36.30 -7.79
CA TYR A 7 4.60 -35.44 -8.57
C TYR A 7 3.51 -36.26 -9.29
N GLU A 8 3.88 -37.36 -9.94
CA GLU A 8 2.94 -38.25 -10.65
C GLU A 8 1.78 -38.73 -9.76
N LYS A 9 2.05 -38.98 -8.47
CA LYS A 9 1.10 -39.55 -7.51
C LYS A 9 0.57 -38.52 -6.52
N PHE A 10 0.90 -37.24 -6.69
CA PHE A 10 0.59 -36.20 -5.71
C PHE A 10 -0.91 -36.13 -5.43
N TYR A 11 -1.74 -36.07 -6.47
CA TYR A 11 -3.19 -35.97 -6.37
C TYR A 11 -3.90 -37.27 -5.95
N ASP A 12 -3.19 -38.40 -5.96
CA ASP A 12 -3.73 -39.69 -5.49
C ASP A 12 -3.70 -39.83 -3.96
N TRP A 13 -2.99 -38.92 -3.27
CA TRP A 13 -2.77 -39.00 -1.84
C TRP A 13 -3.57 -37.95 -1.07
N ALA A 14 -3.99 -38.32 0.15
CA ALA A 14 -4.43 -37.33 1.12
C ALA A 14 -3.27 -36.38 1.47
N THR A 15 -3.56 -35.12 1.79
CA THR A 15 -2.58 -34.07 2.10
C THR A 15 -1.55 -34.48 3.15
N SER A 16 -1.98 -35.18 4.21
CA SER A 16 -1.07 -35.70 5.24
C SER A 16 -0.01 -36.67 4.69
N THR A 17 -0.37 -37.46 3.67
CA THR A 17 0.53 -38.39 2.99
C THR A 17 1.45 -37.64 2.02
N GLN A 18 0.93 -36.64 1.31
CA GLN A 18 1.74 -35.75 0.46
C GLN A 18 2.85 -35.08 1.30
N ILE A 19 2.49 -34.46 2.43
CA ILE A 19 3.44 -33.78 3.34
C ILE A 19 4.44 -34.76 3.95
N LYS A 20 3.98 -35.94 4.38
CA LYS A 20 4.88 -36.98 4.92
C LYS A 20 5.92 -37.39 3.89
N LYS A 21 5.51 -37.62 2.64
CA LYS A 21 6.41 -38.07 1.57
C LYS A 21 7.37 -36.98 1.09
N MET A 22 6.96 -35.70 1.10
CA MET A 22 7.82 -34.55 0.76
C MET A 22 9.13 -34.55 1.56
N SER A 23 9.06 -34.94 2.84
CA SER A 23 10.26 -35.03 3.70
C SER A 23 11.33 -35.98 3.16
N SER A 24 10.93 -37.01 2.40
CA SER A 24 11.80 -38.03 1.80
C SER A 24 12.30 -37.68 0.39
N LEU A 25 11.94 -36.51 -0.15
CA LEU A 25 12.41 -36.06 -1.47
C LEU A 25 13.94 -35.91 -1.49
N THR A 26 14.56 -36.43 -2.53
CA THR A 26 16.02 -36.39 -2.77
C THR A 26 16.39 -35.75 -4.11
N SER A 27 15.39 -35.33 -4.88
CA SER A 27 15.54 -34.55 -6.11
C SER A 27 14.32 -33.64 -6.27
N PHE A 28 14.43 -32.68 -7.17
CA PHE A 28 13.38 -31.73 -7.54
C PHE A 28 13.36 -31.59 -9.06
N GLY A 29 12.17 -31.36 -9.62
CA GLY A 29 11.93 -31.13 -11.05
C GLY A 29 11.96 -29.65 -11.39
N ALA A 30 11.09 -29.26 -12.33
CA ALA A 30 10.97 -27.88 -12.77
C ALA A 30 10.39 -26.99 -11.65
N SER A 31 10.81 -25.72 -11.60
CA SER A 31 10.31 -24.75 -10.61
C SER A 31 8.79 -24.60 -10.64
N ALA A 32 8.18 -24.65 -11.83
CA ALA A 32 6.75 -24.54 -12.02
C ALA A 32 5.97 -25.66 -11.30
N GLU A 33 6.43 -26.92 -11.44
CA GLU A 33 5.83 -28.07 -10.75
C GLU A 33 6.00 -27.95 -9.23
N VAL A 34 7.16 -27.46 -8.77
CA VAL A 34 7.42 -27.26 -7.34
C VAL A 34 6.53 -26.15 -6.78
N SER A 35 6.32 -25.07 -7.53
CA SER A 35 5.44 -23.96 -7.17
C SER A 35 3.98 -24.42 -7.10
N GLU A 36 3.51 -25.17 -8.09
CA GLU A 36 2.17 -25.78 -8.10
C GLU A 36 1.95 -26.62 -6.84
N VAL A 37 2.84 -27.58 -6.56
CA VAL A 37 2.72 -28.46 -5.38
C VAL A 37 2.71 -27.67 -4.07
N ALA A 38 3.50 -26.60 -3.96
CA ALA A 38 3.52 -25.77 -2.76
C ALA A 38 2.17 -25.09 -2.50
N GLN A 39 1.55 -24.54 -3.56
CA GLN A 39 0.24 -23.89 -3.48
C GLN A 39 -0.87 -24.89 -3.15
N GLU A 40 -0.80 -26.10 -3.71
CA GLU A 40 -1.80 -27.16 -3.50
C GLU A 40 -1.84 -27.74 -2.08
N TYR A 41 -0.80 -27.55 -1.26
CA TYR A 41 -0.83 -28.06 0.11
C TYR A 41 -1.91 -27.42 0.98
N MET A 42 -2.28 -26.17 0.70
CA MET A 42 -3.13 -25.34 1.57
C MET A 42 -2.64 -25.31 3.04
N ASP A 43 -1.34 -25.53 3.26
CA ASP A 43 -0.67 -25.55 4.56
C ASP A 43 0.65 -24.78 4.43
N GLU A 44 0.68 -23.56 5.00
CA GLU A 44 1.80 -22.62 4.89
C GLU A 44 3.12 -23.23 5.38
N LYS A 45 3.09 -24.05 6.44
CA LYS A 45 4.30 -24.67 6.97
C LYS A 45 4.82 -25.77 6.05
N ALA A 46 3.93 -26.52 5.43
CA ALA A 46 4.31 -27.53 4.45
C ALA A 46 4.87 -26.91 3.18
N ALA A 47 4.21 -25.89 2.64
CA ALA A 47 4.67 -25.13 1.47
C ALA A 47 6.05 -24.51 1.71
N SER A 48 6.20 -23.77 2.82
CA SER A 48 7.47 -23.15 3.23
C SER A 48 8.60 -24.17 3.34
N ARG A 49 8.34 -25.35 3.92
CA ARG A 49 9.33 -26.43 4.03
C ARG A 49 9.72 -27.01 2.68
N LEU A 50 8.76 -27.17 1.76
CA LEU A 50 9.03 -27.66 0.42
C LEU A 50 9.93 -26.67 -0.33
N ILE A 51 9.58 -25.38 -0.32
CA ILE A 51 10.32 -24.33 -1.03
C ILE A 51 11.74 -24.17 -0.50
N LYS A 52 11.92 -24.09 0.83
CA LYS A 52 13.27 -24.05 1.42
C LYS A 52 14.12 -25.24 1.01
N LYS A 53 13.50 -26.44 0.97
CA LYS A 53 14.20 -27.65 0.53
C LYS A 53 14.53 -27.61 -0.95
N ALA A 54 13.63 -27.16 -1.81
CA ALA A 54 13.88 -27.01 -3.25
C ALA A 54 15.02 -26.01 -3.52
N VAL A 55 15.01 -24.87 -2.85
CA VAL A 55 16.08 -23.86 -2.89
C VAL A 55 17.42 -24.45 -2.46
N ALA A 56 17.46 -25.24 -1.37
CA ALA A 56 18.69 -25.90 -0.92
C ALA A 56 19.23 -26.93 -1.92
N TYR A 57 18.37 -27.48 -2.79
CA TYR A 57 18.75 -28.35 -3.91
C TYR A 57 19.07 -27.58 -5.20
N GLY A 58 19.02 -26.25 -5.17
CA GLY A 58 19.43 -25.39 -6.27
C GLY A 58 18.32 -25.06 -7.27
N VAL A 59 17.05 -25.35 -6.97
CA VAL A 59 15.93 -24.93 -7.81
C VAL A 59 15.92 -23.41 -7.90
N GLN A 60 15.68 -22.88 -9.10
CA GLN A 60 15.61 -21.45 -9.38
C GLN A 60 14.22 -21.11 -9.87
N PHE A 61 13.57 -20.21 -9.16
CA PHE A 61 12.21 -19.77 -9.47
C PHE A 61 12.24 -18.46 -10.26
N THR A 62 11.25 -18.29 -11.13
CA THR A 62 10.99 -17.03 -11.85
C THR A 62 10.35 -16.00 -10.92
N PRO A 63 10.38 -14.70 -11.27
CA PRO A 63 9.68 -13.67 -10.49
C PRO A 63 8.19 -13.97 -10.27
N ASP A 64 7.49 -14.43 -11.31
CA ASP A 64 6.06 -14.76 -11.24
C ASP A 64 5.79 -15.92 -10.27
N GLU A 65 6.59 -16.98 -10.33
CA GLU A 65 6.49 -18.09 -9.37
C GLU A 65 6.81 -17.64 -7.94
N ILE A 66 7.77 -16.72 -7.74
CA ILE A 66 8.09 -16.17 -6.42
C ILE A 66 6.91 -15.34 -5.89
N TYR A 67 6.24 -14.58 -6.75
CA TYR A 67 5.02 -13.86 -6.41
C TYR A 67 3.91 -14.83 -5.99
N ASP A 68 3.63 -15.87 -6.76
CA ASP A 68 2.61 -16.87 -6.41
C ASP A 68 2.90 -17.53 -5.05
N LEU A 69 4.18 -17.82 -4.78
CA LEU A 69 4.62 -18.43 -3.52
C LEU A 69 4.43 -17.50 -2.31
N SER A 70 4.40 -16.18 -2.49
CA SER A 70 4.12 -15.22 -1.42
C SER A 70 2.75 -15.43 -0.78
N GLY A 71 1.78 -15.95 -1.54
CA GLY A 71 0.44 -16.24 -1.05
C GLY A 71 0.32 -17.53 -0.23
N CYS A 72 1.36 -18.37 -0.20
CA CYS A 72 1.31 -19.67 0.50
C CYS A 72 2.54 -19.98 1.37
N CYS A 73 3.59 -19.16 1.34
CA CYS A 73 4.80 -19.36 2.13
C CYS A 73 4.95 -18.29 3.23
N ASP A 74 5.60 -18.67 4.32
CA ASP A 74 5.96 -17.76 5.38
C ASP A 74 7.12 -16.81 4.99
N ILE A 75 7.23 -15.69 5.70
CA ILE A 75 8.28 -14.67 5.49
C ILE A 75 9.68 -15.29 5.52
N SER A 76 9.91 -16.32 6.35
CA SER A 76 11.21 -16.95 6.46
C SER A 76 11.58 -17.72 5.18
N ALA A 77 10.64 -18.43 4.58
CA ALA A 77 10.82 -19.09 3.29
C ALA A 77 10.96 -18.08 2.15
N MET A 78 10.15 -17.04 2.13
CA MET A 78 10.25 -15.96 1.13
C MET A 78 11.61 -15.27 1.17
N ASN A 79 12.13 -14.99 2.37
CA ASN A 79 13.47 -14.43 2.54
C ASN A 79 14.58 -15.33 2.00
N GLU A 80 14.52 -16.64 2.28
CA GLU A 80 15.50 -17.61 1.76
C GLU A 80 15.41 -17.72 0.23
N LEU A 81 14.19 -17.78 -0.30
CA LEU A 81 13.92 -17.82 -1.73
C LEU A 81 14.50 -16.61 -2.45
N LEU A 82 14.18 -15.40 -2.00
CA LEU A 82 14.65 -14.13 -2.58
C LEU A 82 16.18 -13.99 -2.54
N LYS A 83 16.81 -14.34 -1.42
CA LYS A 83 18.28 -14.34 -1.29
C LYS A 83 18.94 -15.31 -2.26
N SER A 84 18.31 -16.45 -2.52
CA SER A 84 18.83 -17.49 -3.42
C SER A 84 18.55 -17.24 -4.90
N ALA A 85 17.54 -16.43 -5.21
CA ALA A 85 17.08 -16.17 -6.57
C ALA A 85 18.20 -15.57 -7.42
N LYS A 86 18.32 -15.99 -8.68
CA LYS A 86 19.28 -15.41 -9.65
C LYS A 86 18.59 -14.64 -10.77
N CYS A 87 17.27 -14.63 -10.78
CA CYS A 87 16.47 -13.87 -11.73
C CYS A 87 16.55 -12.35 -11.46
N THR A 88 16.18 -11.60 -12.48
CA THR A 88 16.05 -10.15 -12.38
C THR A 88 14.63 -9.76 -12.01
N PHE A 89 14.49 -8.76 -11.14
CA PHE A 89 13.20 -8.21 -10.74
C PHE A 89 13.06 -6.78 -11.22
N THR A 90 11.85 -6.41 -11.62
CA THR A 90 11.44 -5.01 -11.76
C THR A 90 11.16 -4.39 -10.39
N GLN A 91 11.01 -3.08 -10.34
CA GLN A 91 10.57 -2.38 -9.13
C GLN A 91 9.18 -2.85 -8.68
N GLU A 92 8.19 -2.84 -9.58
CA GLU A 92 6.80 -3.27 -9.31
C GLU A 92 6.75 -4.69 -8.73
N GLN A 93 7.50 -5.64 -9.30
CA GLN A 93 7.57 -7.01 -8.78
C GLN A 93 8.15 -7.12 -7.37
N LEU A 94 9.01 -6.19 -6.95
CA LEU A 94 9.52 -6.16 -5.58
C LEU A 94 8.55 -5.45 -4.62
N GLU A 95 7.85 -4.42 -5.09
CA GLU A 95 6.79 -3.73 -4.34
C GLU A 95 5.62 -4.68 -4.04
N ASP A 96 5.25 -5.53 -5.01
CA ASP A 96 4.21 -6.55 -4.86
C ASP A 96 4.53 -7.62 -3.79
N LEU A 97 5.81 -7.77 -3.43
CA LEU A 97 6.26 -8.69 -2.37
C LEU A 97 6.30 -8.05 -0.99
N TRP A 98 5.85 -6.79 -0.85
CA TRP A 98 5.83 -6.10 0.43
C TRP A 98 4.93 -6.81 1.44
N GLY A 99 5.39 -6.92 2.69
CA GLY A 99 4.73 -7.69 3.75
C GLY A 99 4.89 -9.21 3.65
N SER A 100 5.37 -9.72 2.51
CA SER A 100 5.64 -11.16 2.30
C SER A 100 7.10 -11.54 2.56
N ALA A 101 7.99 -10.56 2.62
CA ALA A 101 9.40 -10.70 2.96
C ALA A 101 9.83 -9.54 3.87
N ASP A 102 10.98 -9.68 4.54
CA ASP A 102 11.55 -8.59 5.34
C ASP A 102 12.04 -7.46 4.41
N ASP A 103 11.80 -6.20 4.82
CA ASP A 103 12.20 -5.01 4.05
C ASP A 103 13.70 -5.02 3.71
N GLU A 104 14.57 -5.42 4.64
CA GLU A 104 16.02 -5.54 4.42
C GLU A 104 16.37 -6.53 3.29
N VAL A 105 15.56 -7.57 3.10
CA VAL A 105 15.74 -8.55 2.04
C VAL A 105 15.27 -7.98 0.70
N LEU A 106 14.13 -7.29 0.70
CA LEU A 106 13.64 -6.59 -0.50
C LEU A 106 14.64 -5.53 -0.97
N GLU A 107 15.21 -4.73 -0.06
CA GLU A 107 16.26 -3.76 -0.37
C GLU A 107 17.54 -4.42 -0.91
N LEU A 108 17.93 -5.56 -0.35
CA LEU A 108 19.08 -6.32 -0.84
C LEU A 108 18.85 -6.80 -2.28
N VAL A 109 17.66 -7.32 -2.59
CA VAL A 109 17.32 -7.77 -3.94
C VAL A 109 17.18 -6.57 -4.89
N ALA A 110 16.61 -5.46 -4.44
CA ALA A 110 16.49 -4.22 -5.20
C ALA A 110 17.87 -3.70 -5.64
N ARG A 111 18.82 -3.60 -4.70
CA ARG A 111 20.21 -3.21 -5.00
C ARG A 111 20.89 -4.15 -5.99
N ARG A 112 20.65 -5.47 -5.87
CA ARG A 112 21.18 -6.46 -6.82
C ARG A 112 20.62 -6.27 -8.24
N ASN A 113 19.40 -5.75 -8.34
CA ASN A 113 18.69 -5.49 -9.61
C ASN A 113 18.84 -4.05 -10.12
N HIS A 114 19.55 -3.19 -9.39
CA HIS A 114 19.69 -1.77 -9.71
C HIS A 114 18.34 -1.02 -9.78
N VAL A 115 17.39 -1.40 -8.92
CA VAL A 115 16.08 -0.73 -8.78
C VAL A 115 15.94 -0.13 -7.37
N THR A 116 15.12 0.91 -7.25
CA THR A 116 14.76 1.55 -5.98
C THR A 116 13.35 1.11 -5.61
N VAL A 117 13.14 0.49 -4.44
CA VAL A 117 11.81 0.00 -4.00
C VAL A 117 11.18 0.94 -2.99
N PHE A 118 12.00 1.48 -2.09
CA PHE A 118 11.60 2.54 -1.16
C PHE A 118 12.20 3.84 -1.67
N ALA A 119 11.44 4.61 -2.44
CA ALA A 119 11.79 6.00 -2.67
C ALA A 119 11.52 6.74 -1.35
N ASP A 120 12.57 7.13 -0.64
CA ASP A 120 12.42 8.20 0.34
C ASP A 120 11.91 9.42 -0.43
N ASP A 121 10.71 9.89 -0.10
CA ASP A 121 10.05 11.03 -0.73
C ASP A 121 10.76 12.36 -0.36
N GLU A 122 12.09 12.39 -0.33
CA GLU A 122 12.90 13.60 -0.17
C GLU A 122 12.97 14.44 -1.47
N ASN A 123 12.28 14.01 -2.52
CA ASN A 123 11.99 14.85 -3.70
C ASN A 123 10.48 14.91 -3.97
N GLU A 124 9.69 15.33 -2.99
CA GLU A 124 8.62 16.28 -3.31
C GLU A 124 9.30 17.50 -3.94
N ALA A 125 9.43 17.51 -5.27
CA ALA A 125 9.58 18.76 -6.00
C ALA A 125 8.52 19.71 -5.41
N PRO A 126 8.88 20.95 -5.01
CA PRO A 126 7.92 21.85 -4.40
C PRO A 126 6.72 21.88 -5.32
N SER A 127 5.58 21.41 -4.81
CA SER A 127 4.33 21.44 -5.55
C SER A 127 4.23 22.86 -6.07
N VAL A 128 4.23 22.99 -7.39
CA VAL A 128 3.86 24.24 -8.03
C VAL A 128 2.45 24.49 -7.54
N GLU A 129 2.35 25.35 -6.54
CA GLU A 129 1.11 25.96 -6.11
C GLU A 129 0.55 26.56 -7.40
N ASP A 130 -0.47 25.91 -7.97
CA ASP A 130 -1.29 26.51 -9.01
C ASP A 130 -1.82 27.81 -8.41
N GLU A 131 -1.14 28.92 -8.70
CA GLU A 131 -1.64 30.27 -8.44
C GLU A 131 -2.87 30.46 -9.33
N ILE A 132 -4.00 29.96 -8.85
CA ILE A 132 -5.31 30.33 -9.37
C ILE A 132 -5.51 31.78 -8.94
N ASP A 133 -5.28 32.68 -9.88
CA ASP A 133 -5.52 34.11 -9.81
C ASP A 133 -6.98 34.39 -9.41
N PHE A 134 -7.22 34.54 -8.11
CA PHE A 134 -8.43 35.15 -7.57
C PHE A 134 -8.09 36.56 -7.11
N ASP A 135 -8.30 37.46 -8.06
CA ASP A 135 -8.16 38.91 -7.96
C ASP A 135 -9.12 39.50 -6.90
N GLU A 136 -8.59 39.97 -5.76
CA GLU A 136 -9.21 41.06 -4.96
C GLU A 136 -8.16 41.79 -4.10
N PRO A 137 -8.36 43.09 -3.80
CA PRO A 137 -7.29 44.08 -3.81
C PRO A 137 -6.66 44.31 -2.43
N LYS A 138 -5.33 44.24 -2.34
CA LYS A 138 -4.57 44.59 -1.13
C LYS A 138 -4.42 46.10 -0.98
N GLN A 139 -5.07 46.69 0.03
CA GLN A 139 -4.71 48.01 0.56
C GLN A 139 -3.25 47.98 1.05
N LYS A 140 -2.37 48.81 0.44
CA LYS A 140 -0.99 49.00 0.88
C LYS A 140 -0.91 50.18 1.85
N GLU A 141 -0.34 49.95 3.03
CA GLU A 141 0.05 51.00 3.97
C GLU A 141 1.24 51.84 3.44
N PRO A 142 1.32 53.13 3.76
CA PRO A 142 2.24 54.05 3.10
C PRO A 142 3.66 53.95 3.67
N LYS A 143 4.63 53.57 2.83
CA LYS A 143 6.06 53.74 3.11
C LYS A 143 6.51 55.13 2.67
N LEU A 144 6.86 55.93 3.68
CA LEU A 144 7.45 57.26 3.60
C LEU A 144 8.81 57.20 2.86
N GLY A 145 8.96 57.90 1.73
CA GLY A 145 10.26 58.06 1.08
C GLY A 145 10.23 58.71 -0.32
N PHE A 146 10.69 59.97 -0.37
CA PHE A 146 11.19 60.73 -1.53
C PHE A 146 10.18 61.22 -2.60
N PHE A 147 9.68 62.47 -2.39
CA PHE A 147 9.10 63.43 -3.37
C PHE A 147 7.82 62.95 -4.10
N SER A 148 6.63 63.47 -3.80
CA SER A 148 5.97 64.55 -4.57
C SER A 148 4.59 64.90 -3.98
N LYS A 149 4.13 66.13 -4.25
CA LYS A 149 3.01 66.85 -3.62
C LYS A 149 1.61 66.48 -4.18
N LEU A 150 0.57 66.90 -3.41
CA LEU A 150 -0.83 67.27 -3.74
C LEU A 150 -1.98 66.20 -3.66
N GLY A 151 -2.84 66.32 -2.63
CA GLY A 151 -4.29 66.63 -2.76
C GLY A 151 -5.38 65.52 -2.75
N LEU A 152 -6.43 65.75 -1.93
CA LEU A 152 -7.83 65.21 -1.96
C LEU A 152 -8.09 63.74 -1.50
N ALA A 153 -9.19 63.28 -0.89
CA ALA A 153 -10.36 63.81 -0.16
C ALA A 153 -11.43 62.68 -0.08
N PHE A 154 -12.03 62.39 1.11
CA PHE A 154 -13.34 61.71 1.36
C PHE A 154 -13.50 60.23 0.85
N ALA A 155 -14.30 59.29 1.39
CA ALA A 155 -15.38 59.19 2.38
C ALA A 155 -15.69 57.69 2.71
N VAL A 156 -16.24 57.42 3.92
CA VAL A 156 -17.35 56.48 4.32
C VAL A 156 -17.40 55.07 3.68
N GLY A 157 -17.57 53.93 4.37
CA GLY A 157 -17.94 53.58 5.75
C GLY A 157 -18.47 52.12 5.80
N SER A 158 -18.60 51.55 7.02
CA SER A 158 -19.37 50.32 7.35
C SER A 158 -18.83 48.98 6.80
N LEU A 159 -18.87 47.83 7.47
CA LEU A 159 -19.43 47.38 8.75
C LEU A 159 -18.77 46.01 9.05
N LEU A 160 -18.60 45.74 10.34
CA LEU A 160 -17.92 44.58 10.89
C LEU A 160 -18.74 43.27 10.83
N ASP A 161 -17.96 42.18 10.82
CA ASP A 161 -18.12 40.94 11.60
C ASP A 161 -18.80 39.72 10.95
N LYS A 162 -17.97 38.70 10.69
CA LYS A 162 -18.28 37.29 10.92
C LYS A 162 -16.97 36.52 11.16
N LYS A 163 -16.58 36.48 12.42
CA LYS A 163 -15.55 35.61 13.02
C LYS A 163 -15.71 34.14 12.57
N SER A 164 -14.83 33.66 11.68
CA SER A 164 -14.71 32.22 11.38
C SER A 164 -13.93 31.55 12.51
N GLN A 165 -14.56 30.64 13.25
CA GLN A 165 -13.84 29.78 14.19
C GLN A 165 -13.08 28.71 13.41
N SER A 166 -11.81 28.50 13.78
CA SER A 166 -10.97 27.41 13.29
C SER A 166 -11.58 26.06 13.70
N HIS A 167 -11.83 25.18 12.74
CA HIS A 167 -12.33 23.82 12.98
C HIS A 167 -11.17 22.84 13.01
N HIS A 168 -11.17 21.97 14.02
CA HIS A 168 -10.14 20.94 14.19
C HIS A 168 -10.43 19.81 13.19
N GLY A 169 -9.41 19.37 12.44
CA GLY A 169 -9.52 18.47 11.28
C GLY A 169 -9.91 17.02 11.58
N HIS A 170 -10.77 16.78 12.57
CA HIS A 170 -11.21 15.44 12.98
C HIS A 170 -12.74 15.43 13.16
N CYS A 171 -13.41 14.42 12.59
CA CYS A 171 -14.86 14.26 12.68
C CYS A 171 -15.29 13.84 14.09
N THR A 172 -16.13 14.63 14.75
CA THR A 172 -16.61 14.38 16.12
C THR A 172 -17.93 13.60 16.17
N GLY A 173 -18.39 13.06 15.03
CA GLY A 173 -19.64 12.32 14.89
C GLY A 173 -20.81 13.16 14.35
N ASP A 174 -20.78 14.48 14.50
CA ASP A 174 -21.76 15.41 13.90
C ASP A 174 -21.38 15.75 12.45
N CYS A 175 -21.72 14.85 11.54
CA CYS A 175 -21.21 14.87 10.16
C CYS A 175 -21.59 16.17 9.38
N ALA A 176 -22.72 16.81 9.73
CA ALA A 176 -23.20 18.02 9.05
C ALA A 176 -22.27 19.24 9.25
N ASN A 177 -21.47 19.26 10.31
CA ASN A 177 -20.55 20.36 10.64
C ASN A 177 -19.07 19.94 10.59
N CYS A 178 -18.78 18.72 10.14
CA CYS A 178 -17.42 18.22 10.01
C CYS A 178 -16.79 18.64 8.68
N PRO A 179 -15.45 18.72 8.59
CA PRO A 179 -14.76 18.78 7.30
C PRO A 179 -15.19 17.62 6.38
N PRO A 180 -15.08 17.77 5.05
CA PRO A 180 -15.53 16.74 4.13
C PRO A 180 -14.77 15.43 4.38
N HIS A 181 -15.50 14.32 4.52
CA HIS A 181 -14.94 13.01 4.82
C HIS A 181 -15.71 11.89 4.12
N TYR A 182 -15.18 10.67 4.17
CA TYR A 182 -15.79 9.51 3.55
C TYR A 182 -16.86 8.90 4.46
N GLY A 183 -17.98 8.50 3.87
CA GLY A 183 -19.00 7.69 4.54
C GLY A 183 -19.73 6.72 3.62
N TYR A 184 -20.45 5.77 4.21
CA TYR A 184 -21.05 4.64 3.49
C TYR A 184 -22.58 4.65 3.55
N ARG A 185 -23.22 4.71 2.37
CA ARG A 185 -24.68 4.73 2.27
C ARG A 185 -25.16 3.85 1.11
N TYR A 186 -26.20 3.04 1.32
CA TYR A 186 -26.78 2.19 0.27
C TYR A 186 -25.76 1.36 -0.54
N GLY A 187 -24.72 0.81 0.09
CA GLY A 187 -23.76 -0.04 -0.60
C GLY A 187 -22.62 0.69 -1.31
N ARG A 188 -22.51 2.02 -1.19
CA ARG A 188 -21.48 2.81 -1.88
C ARG A 188 -20.82 3.81 -0.93
N TRP A 189 -19.56 4.13 -1.22
CA TRP A 189 -18.79 5.17 -0.56
C TRP A 189 -19.05 6.52 -1.21
N TYR A 190 -19.20 7.57 -0.39
CA TYR A 190 -19.38 8.96 -0.84
C TYR A 190 -18.45 9.88 -0.05
N TYR A 191 -18.00 10.94 -0.70
CA TYR A 191 -17.22 12.01 -0.10
C TYR A 191 -18.11 13.25 0.09
N GLY A 192 -18.15 13.80 1.29
CA GLY A 192 -18.95 15.00 1.59
C GLY A 192 -19.27 15.16 3.07
N HIS A 193 -20.36 15.88 3.35
CA HIS A 193 -20.78 16.22 4.71
C HIS A 193 -22.03 15.45 5.18
N ASP A 194 -22.87 14.98 4.25
CA ASP A 194 -24.20 14.46 4.57
C ASP A 194 -24.30 12.93 4.37
N HIS A 195 -23.80 12.16 5.33
CA HIS A 195 -24.02 10.71 5.38
C HIS A 195 -24.50 10.23 6.76
N THR A 196 -25.50 9.34 6.76
CA THR A 196 -26.17 8.86 7.98
C THR A 196 -25.57 7.56 8.53
N HIS A 197 -24.80 6.82 7.71
CA HIS A 197 -24.21 5.53 8.08
C HIS A 197 -22.75 5.44 7.64
N GLY A 198 -21.97 4.60 8.35
CA GLY A 198 -20.60 4.23 7.97
C GLY A 198 -19.55 5.32 8.02
N CYS A 199 -19.73 6.36 8.83
CA CYS A 199 -18.59 7.17 9.29
C CYS A 199 -17.68 6.28 10.16
N GLU A 200 -16.37 6.30 9.92
CA GLU A 200 -15.37 5.54 10.68
C GLU A 200 -15.39 5.86 12.19
N PHE A 201 -15.88 7.05 12.56
CA PHE A 201 -16.03 7.51 13.95
C PHE A 201 -17.42 7.23 14.57
N GLY A 202 -18.29 6.51 13.86
CA GLY A 202 -19.66 6.22 14.29
C GLY A 202 -20.62 7.34 13.89
N GLY A 203 -21.29 7.16 12.75
CA GLY A 203 -22.26 8.14 12.23
C GLY A 203 -23.38 8.44 13.23
N ASN A 204 -23.94 9.65 13.14
CA ASN A 204 -25.03 10.16 13.96
C ASN A 204 -26.01 9.04 14.37
N LYS A 205 -25.98 8.65 15.65
CA LYS A 205 -27.00 7.76 16.22
C LYS A 205 -28.34 8.48 16.05
N GLY A 206 -29.19 7.88 15.21
CA GLY A 206 -30.42 8.44 14.68
C GLY A 206 -31.11 9.48 15.55
N GLY A 207 -31.10 10.73 15.08
CA GLY A 207 -32.07 11.75 15.44
C GLY A 207 -33.04 11.91 14.28
N GLY A 208 -34.02 11.00 14.16
CA GLY A 208 -35.02 11.07 13.11
C GLY A 208 -35.87 12.33 13.20
N ARG A 209 -36.23 12.88 12.03
CA ARG A 209 -37.58 13.39 11.76
C ARG A 209 -37.84 13.31 10.26
N LEU A 210 -39.07 12.87 9.98
CA LEU A 210 -39.73 12.70 8.69
C LEU A 210 -39.76 13.99 7.88
#